data_AF-A0A537C2R2-F1
#
_entry.id   AF-A0A537C2R2-F1
#
_cell.length_a   1.000
_cell.length_b   1.000
_cell.length_c   1.000
_cell.angle_alpha   90.00
_cell.angle_beta   90.00
_cell.angle_gamma   90.00
#
_symmetry.space_group_name_H-M   'P 1'
#
loop_
_entity.id
_entity.type
_entity.pdbx_description
1 polymer ?
#
loop_
_entity_poly.entity_id
_entity_poly.type
_entity_poly.pdbx_seq_one_letter_code
_entity_poly.pdbx_strand_id
1 'polypeptide(L)'
;MTQRKTPPFRADHVGSLLRPAELHEARAKARRGEMGAEALRALQDRHIRDAVAKQESVGMQLVTDGEFRRDWWHIDFIHGFDGVELAAGDAYGDAKFKNTEEQPPFMTVKSRIRRSKPSMLEHFKFLKSVAKRTPKFTMPSPAMLHARGDRASLRKTYPDLDEFWADLTQAYREEIADLYQAGCRYLQIDDTTIAMWGDPKVQEQFRKLGDDPKRDAAMYADAVNAAIRDVPEDMTVAIHTCRGNFKSTWLASGAYADFVAERVFTGLEVDAFFLEYDTERAGGFEPLRYVPKGKTVVLGLVSSKVPELEKKDDLRRRIDAAAKFVPLENLCLSPQCGFSSTHHGNKLTADDQWRKLGLVLEVSKSVWG
;
A
#
# COMPACT_ATOMS: atom_id res chain seq x y z
N MET A 1 2.04 -24.91 14.37
CA MET A 1 1.55 -24.85 12.97
C MET A 1 2.80 -24.81 12.08
N THR A 2 2.74 -25.18 10.81
CA THR A 2 3.92 -25.10 9.93
C THR A 2 4.07 -23.69 9.36
N GLN A 3 5.32 -23.23 9.19
CA GLN A 3 5.61 -21.98 8.47
C GLN A 3 4.96 -21.98 7.09
N ARG A 4 4.35 -20.85 6.71
CA ARG A 4 3.80 -20.65 5.36
C ARG A 4 4.96 -20.57 4.37
N LYS A 5 4.89 -21.38 3.31
CA LYS A 5 5.86 -21.37 2.19
C LYS A 5 5.46 -20.43 1.06
N THR A 6 4.20 -20.00 1.05
CA THR A 6 3.65 -19.04 0.09
C THR A 6 3.22 -17.77 0.82
N PRO A 7 3.28 -16.60 0.14
CA PRO A 7 2.78 -15.36 0.68
C PRO A 7 1.27 -15.38 1.03
N PRO A 8 0.80 -14.44 1.86
CA PRO A 8 1.59 -13.66 2.81
C PRO A 8 2.30 -14.57 3.83
N PHE A 9 3.43 -14.12 4.36
CA PHE A 9 4.17 -14.88 5.37
C PHE A 9 3.67 -14.56 6.78
N ARG A 10 3.89 -15.46 7.75
CA ARG A 10 3.44 -15.26 9.15
C ARG A 10 3.97 -13.96 9.77
N ALA A 11 5.20 -13.59 9.39
CA ALA A 11 5.78 -12.27 9.62
C ALA A 11 5.93 -11.59 8.27
N ASP A 12 5.15 -10.54 8.05
CA ASP A 12 5.10 -9.80 6.79
C ASP A 12 5.28 -8.29 7.05
N HIS A 13 5.43 -7.49 6.00
CA HIS A 13 5.36 -6.04 6.12
C HIS A 13 4.77 -5.42 4.86
N VAL A 14 4.19 -4.22 5.03
CA VAL A 14 3.38 -3.58 3.99
C VAL A 14 4.20 -3.24 2.75
N GLY A 15 5.35 -2.59 2.90
CA GLY A 15 6.28 -2.43 1.78
C GLY A 15 7.30 -1.33 1.98
N SER A 16 6.87 -0.08 2.13
CA SER A 16 7.80 1.06 2.26
C SER A 16 8.64 1.03 3.54
N LEU A 17 9.89 1.50 3.40
CA LEU A 17 10.88 1.61 4.48
C LEU A 17 11.35 3.07 4.61
N LEU A 18 11.88 3.45 5.77
CA LEU A 18 12.52 4.74 5.99
C LEU A 18 13.70 4.91 5.03
N ARG A 19 13.71 6.05 4.34
CA ARG A 19 14.78 6.41 3.40
C ARG A 19 16.01 6.88 4.20
N PRO A 20 17.22 6.46 3.83
CA PRO A 20 18.45 6.97 4.44
C PRO A 20 18.62 8.47 4.20
N ALA A 21 19.25 9.20 5.14
CA ALA A 21 19.49 10.64 5.03
C ALA A 21 20.19 11.02 3.71
N GLU A 22 21.17 10.23 3.28
CA GLU A 22 21.89 10.42 2.02
C GLU A 22 20.94 10.42 0.80
N LEU A 23 19.90 9.59 0.81
CA LEU A 23 18.92 9.55 -0.27
C LEU A 23 18.04 10.80 -0.30
N HIS A 24 17.71 11.38 0.86
CA HIS A 24 17.00 12.67 0.92
C HIS A 24 17.86 13.80 0.35
N GLU A 25 19.13 13.88 0.75
CA GLU A 25 20.08 14.87 0.24
C GLU A 25 20.27 14.76 -1.27
N ALA A 26 20.43 13.54 -1.78
CA ALA A 26 20.61 13.29 -3.20
C ALA A 26 19.39 13.67 -4.03
N ARG A 27 18.17 13.38 -3.54
CA ARG A 27 16.93 13.85 -4.18
C ARG A 27 16.84 15.37 -4.19
N ALA A 28 17.22 16.03 -3.08
CA ALA A 28 17.25 17.48 -3.02
C ALA A 28 18.26 18.08 -4.02
N LYS A 29 19.46 17.49 -4.14
CA LYS A 29 20.46 17.86 -5.16
C LYS A 29 19.95 17.65 -6.58
N ALA A 30 19.31 16.52 -6.85
CA ALA A 30 18.73 16.23 -8.16
C ALA A 30 17.63 17.23 -8.54
N ARG A 31 16.75 17.59 -7.60
CA ARG A 31 15.72 18.64 -7.81
C ARG A 31 16.31 20.01 -8.12
N ARG A 32 17.52 20.31 -7.64
CA ARG A 32 18.27 21.54 -7.95
C ARG A 32 19.17 21.43 -9.20
N GLY A 33 19.20 20.29 -9.87
CA GLY A 33 20.08 20.04 -11.02
C GLY A 33 21.55 19.80 -10.65
N GLU A 34 21.87 19.65 -9.36
CA GLU A 34 23.23 19.40 -8.85
C GLU A 34 23.64 17.92 -8.90
N MET A 35 22.71 17.03 -9.25
CA MET A 35 22.94 15.60 -9.41
C MET A 35 22.17 15.08 -10.62
N GLY A 36 22.85 14.42 -11.55
CA GLY A 36 22.24 13.81 -12.73
C GLY A 36 21.41 12.56 -12.40
N ALA A 37 20.48 12.21 -13.30
CA ALA A 37 19.58 11.07 -13.12
C ALA A 37 20.31 9.73 -12.94
N GLU A 38 21.41 9.50 -13.67
CA GLU A 38 22.22 8.28 -13.53
C GLU A 38 22.89 8.17 -12.16
N ALA A 39 23.42 9.28 -11.63
CA ALA A 39 24.04 9.32 -10.31
C ALA A 39 23.01 9.07 -9.20
N LEU A 40 21.81 9.69 -9.32
CA LEU A 40 20.71 9.44 -8.39
C LEU A 40 20.25 7.97 -8.47
N ARG A 41 20.14 7.41 -9.68
CA ARG A 41 19.76 6.00 -9.88
C ARG A 41 20.79 5.06 -9.25
N ALA A 42 22.08 5.28 -9.47
CA ALA A 42 23.15 4.47 -8.88
C ALA A 42 23.13 4.52 -7.34
N LEU A 43 22.82 5.69 -6.77
CA LEU A 43 22.66 5.84 -5.32
C LEU A 43 21.44 5.09 -4.79
N GLN A 44 20.29 5.22 -5.47
CA GLN A 44 19.08 4.45 -5.15
C GLN A 44 19.35 2.95 -5.21
N ASP A 45 20.02 2.46 -6.27
CA ASP A 45 20.39 1.05 -6.44
C ASP A 45 21.21 0.54 -5.25
N ARG A 46 22.17 1.34 -4.76
CA ARG A 46 22.98 1.01 -3.59
C ARG A 46 22.11 0.85 -2.34
N HIS A 47 21.28 1.84 -2.03
CA HIS A 47 20.43 1.78 -0.84
C HIS A 47 19.35 0.70 -0.92
N ILE A 48 18.86 0.38 -2.12
CA ILE A 48 17.93 -0.74 -2.31
C ILE A 48 18.65 -2.06 -2.02
N ARG A 49 19.90 -2.26 -2.49
CA ARG A 49 20.70 -3.46 -2.14
C ARG A 49 20.88 -3.56 -0.62
N ASP A 50 21.21 -2.47 0.04
CA ASP A 50 21.40 -2.44 1.50
C ASP A 50 20.10 -2.78 2.23
N ALA A 51 18.96 -2.21 1.81
CA ALA A 51 17.65 -2.46 2.39
C ALA A 51 17.21 -3.91 2.19
N VAL A 52 17.42 -4.48 0.99
CA VAL A 52 17.13 -5.89 0.69
C VAL A 52 18.00 -6.79 1.57
N ALA A 53 19.32 -6.58 1.59
CA ALA A 53 20.24 -7.36 2.43
C ALA A 53 19.88 -7.26 3.92
N LYS A 54 19.44 -6.08 4.39
CA LYS A 54 19.03 -5.90 5.78
C LYS A 54 17.76 -6.67 6.12
N GLN A 55 16.72 -6.61 5.28
CA GLN A 55 15.49 -7.40 5.43
C GLN A 55 15.80 -8.90 5.47
N GLU A 56 16.69 -9.38 4.60
CA GLU A 56 17.13 -10.79 4.59
C GLU A 56 17.89 -11.16 5.87
N SER A 57 18.79 -10.28 6.32
CA SER A 57 19.63 -10.52 7.51
C SER A 57 18.82 -10.62 8.80
N VAL A 58 17.70 -9.91 8.89
CA VAL A 58 16.81 -10.00 10.05
C VAL A 58 15.89 -11.23 9.98
N GLY A 59 15.82 -11.90 8.82
CA GLY A 59 15.08 -13.15 8.65
C GLY A 59 13.71 -13.00 7.97
N MET A 60 13.43 -11.88 7.31
CA MET A 60 12.20 -11.75 6.52
C MET A 60 12.20 -12.76 5.35
N GLN A 61 11.04 -13.37 5.09
CA GLN A 61 10.85 -14.29 3.95
C GLN A 61 10.48 -13.57 2.65
N LEU A 62 10.13 -12.30 2.76
CA LEU A 62 9.92 -11.38 1.66
C LEU A 62 10.89 -10.20 1.75
N VAL A 63 11.08 -9.52 0.63
CA VAL A 63 11.81 -8.24 0.57
C VAL A 63 11.08 -7.27 -0.35
N THR A 64 11.16 -5.99 -0.03
CA THR A 64 10.80 -4.89 -0.94
C THR A 64 12.00 -4.01 -1.23
N ASP A 65 11.88 -3.11 -2.21
CA ASP A 65 12.85 -2.04 -2.47
C ASP A 65 12.68 -0.84 -1.51
N GLY A 66 11.82 -0.98 -0.49
CA GLY A 66 11.45 0.09 0.44
C GLY A 66 10.74 1.27 -0.22
N GLU A 67 10.34 1.17 -1.49
CA GLU A 67 9.85 2.25 -2.35
C GLU A 67 10.86 3.41 -2.51
N PHE A 68 12.16 3.12 -2.38
CA PHE A 68 13.23 4.12 -2.38
C PHE A 68 13.38 4.94 -3.67
N ARG A 69 12.68 4.57 -4.75
CA ARG A 69 12.62 5.37 -5.98
C ARG A 69 11.41 6.30 -6.06
N ARG A 70 10.37 6.07 -5.25
CA ARG A 70 9.12 6.83 -5.31
C ARG A 70 9.19 8.08 -4.45
N ASP A 71 8.67 9.20 -4.91
CA ASP A 71 8.39 10.37 -4.07
C ASP A 71 7.08 10.16 -3.29
N TRP A 72 6.06 9.64 -3.98
CA TRP A 72 4.75 9.30 -3.44
C TRP A 72 4.37 7.90 -3.92
N TRP A 73 3.94 7.04 -2.98
CA TRP A 73 3.64 5.63 -3.27
C TRP A 73 2.65 5.41 -4.42
N HIS A 74 1.67 6.31 -4.58
CA HIS A 74 0.61 6.22 -5.59
C HIS A 74 0.87 7.09 -6.83
N ILE A 75 1.33 8.33 -6.64
CA ILE A 75 1.44 9.30 -7.73
C ILE A 75 2.46 8.84 -8.75
N ASP A 76 3.66 8.48 -8.31
CA ASP A 76 4.77 8.11 -9.20
C ASP A 76 4.38 6.92 -10.11
N PHE A 77 3.57 5.99 -9.63
CA PHE A 77 3.11 4.84 -10.41
C PHE A 77 2.02 5.24 -11.40
N ILE A 78 0.97 5.94 -10.94
CA ILE A 78 -0.19 6.29 -11.77
C ILE A 78 0.19 7.32 -12.84
N HIS A 79 1.10 8.25 -12.52
CA HIS A 79 1.67 9.20 -13.47
C HIS A 79 2.51 8.53 -14.58
N GLY A 80 2.89 7.26 -14.40
CA GLY A 80 3.56 6.50 -15.46
C GLY A 80 2.65 6.12 -16.63
N PHE A 81 1.31 6.26 -16.49
CA PHE A 81 0.36 5.99 -17.57
C PHE A 81 0.16 7.21 -18.47
N ASP A 82 -0.06 6.95 -19.76
CA ASP A 82 -0.39 8.00 -20.73
C ASP A 82 -1.71 8.68 -20.33
N GLY A 83 -1.81 9.98 -20.58
CA GLY A 83 -3.01 10.76 -20.26
C GLY A 83 -3.14 11.22 -18.81
N VAL A 84 -2.31 10.70 -17.90
CA VAL A 84 -2.17 11.23 -16.53
C VAL A 84 -1.02 12.24 -16.49
N GLU A 85 -1.31 13.45 -16.03
CA GLU A 85 -0.31 14.52 -15.84
C GLU A 85 -0.34 15.07 -14.42
N LEU A 86 0.80 15.57 -13.95
CA LEU A 86 0.90 16.26 -12.67
C LEU A 86 0.71 17.75 -12.82
N ALA A 87 -0.18 18.31 -12.01
CA ALA A 87 -0.36 19.75 -11.85
C ALA A 87 0.05 20.19 -10.44
N ALA A 88 0.52 21.44 -10.32
CA ALA A 88 0.61 22.10 -9.02
C ALA A 88 -0.82 22.30 -8.48
N GLY A 89 -1.09 21.84 -7.26
CA GLY A 89 -2.43 21.91 -6.68
C GLY A 89 -2.51 21.29 -5.30
N ASP A 90 -3.71 21.33 -4.73
CA ASP A 90 -4.03 20.80 -3.39
C ASP A 90 -4.81 19.49 -3.53
N ALA A 91 -4.10 18.36 -3.58
CA ALA A 91 -4.70 17.03 -3.81
C ALA A 91 -5.64 16.55 -2.70
N TYR A 92 -5.66 17.23 -1.55
CA TYR A 92 -6.44 16.83 -0.38
C TYR A 92 -7.49 17.87 0.04
N GLY A 93 -7.55 19.03 -0.61
CA GLY A 93 -8.49 20.10 -0.29
C GLY A 93 -8.43 20.48 1.20
N ASP A 94 -9.56 20.41 1.89
CA ASP A 94 -9.64 20.72 3.34
C ASP A 94 -8.94 19.67 4.23
N ALA A 95 -8.68 18.46 3.72
CA ALA A 95 -8.01 17.38 4.44
C ALA A 95 -6.47 17.54 4.41
N LYS A 96 -5.98 18.74 4.72
CA LYS A 96 -4.54 19.04 4.72
C LYS A 96 -3.79 18.24 5.77
N PHE A 97 -2.63 17.75 5.39
CA PHE A 97 -1.67 17.23 6.37
C PHE A 97 -1.23 18.38 7.29
N LYS A 98 -1.47 18.22 8.59
CA LYS A 98 -1.08 19.22 9.59
C LYS A 98 0.46 19.27 9.67
N ASN A 99 1.02 20.48 9.78
CA ASN A 99 2.46 20.75 10.01
C ASN A 99 3.39 20.46 8.82
N THR A 100 2.99 20.76 7.58
CA THR A 100 3.89 20.71 6.40
C THR A 100 3.49 21.77 5.37
N GLU A 101 4.48 22.40 4.73
CA GLU A 101 4.25 23.34 3.61
C GLU A 101 4.18 22.61 2.26
N GLU A 102 4.88 21.49 2.11
CA GLU A 102 4.83 20.69 0.89
C GLU A 102 3.47 20.01 0.73
N GLN A 103 2.80 20.31 -0.39
CA GLN A 103 1.62 19.61 -0.85
C GLN A 103 2.00 18.62 -1.96
N PRO A 104 1.42 17.42 -1.97
CA PRO A 104 1.60 16.49 -3.08
C PRO A 104 1.08 17.10 -4.38
N PRO A 105 1.73 16.82 -5.52
CA PRO A 105 1.20 17.20 -6.82
C PRO A 105 -0.15 16.53 -7.05
N PHE A 106 -1.00 17.18 -7.85
CA PHE A 106 -2.34 16.69 -8.16
C PHE A 106 -2.34 15.96 -9.50
N MET A 107 -2.94 14.76 -9.56
CA MET A 107 -3.07 14.01 -10.80
C MET A 107 -4.25 14.55 -11.61
N THR A 108 -4.02 14.90 -12.86
CA THR A 108 -5.05 15.35 -13.81
C THR A 108 -5.12 14.41 -15.00
N VAL A 109 -6.32 14.16 -15.52
CA VAL A 109 -6.55 13.31 -16.69
C VAL A 109 -6.77 14.21 -17.91
N LYS A 110 -5.78 14.27 -18.81
CA LYS A 110 -5.78 15.18 -19.98
C LYS A 110 -6.21 14.50 -21.28
N SER A 111 -6.08 13.19 -21.35
CA SER A 111 -6.52 12.37 -22.48
C SER A 111 -6.82 10.96 -22.00
N ARG A 112 -7.30 10.09 -22.91
CA ARG A 112 -7.61 8.71 -22.55
C ARG A 112 -6.37 7.98 -22.03
N ILE A 113 -6.56 7.30 -20.91
CA ILE A 113 -5.55 6.53 -20.19
C ILE A 113 -5.15 5.34 -21.04
N ARG A 114 -3.84 5.20 -21.23
CA ARG A 114 -3.21 4.06 -21.91
C ARG A 114 -1.87 3.76 -21.25
N ARG A 115 -1.27 2.66 -21.66
CA ARG A 115 0.06 2.27 -21.22
C ARG A 115 0.94 2.00 -22.44
N SER A 116 1.55 3.05 -22.98
CA SER A 116 2.52 2.94 -24.08
C SER A 116 3.84 2.29 -23.65
N LYS A 117 4.17 2.35 -22.35
CA LYS A 117 5.35 1.75 -21.74
C LYS A 117 5.07 1.33 -20.29
N PRO A 118 5.84 0.39 -19.74
CA PRO A 118 5.72 0.05 -18.33
C PRO A 118 6.00 1.24 -17.41
N SER A 119 5.21 1.36 -16.34
CA SER A 119 5.35 2.45 -15.37
C SER A 119 6.53 2.21 -14.43
N MET A 120 6.61 1.03 -13.82
CA MET A 120 7.60 0.72 -12.79
C MET A 120 8.23 -0.69 -12.92
N LEU A 121 8.05 -1.36 -14.06
CA LEU A 121 8.63 -2.68 -14.31
C LEU A 121 10.14 -2.76 -14.03
N GLU A 122 10.92 -1.75 -14.43
CA GLU A 122 12.37 -1.72 -14.20
C GLU A 122 12.74 -1.63 -12.71
N HIS A 123 11.86 -1.06 -11.87
CA HIS A 123 12.05 -1.04 -10.42
C HIS A 123 11.93 -2.46 -9.85
N PHE A 124 10.90 -3.20 -10.30
CA PHE A 124 10.72 -4.59 -9.90
C PHE A 124 11.84 -5.50 -10.41
N LYS A 125 12.25 -5.37 -11.67
CA LYS A 125 13.38 -6.15 -12.22
C LYS A 125 14.65 -5.95 -11.41
N PHE A 126 14.94 -4.71 -11.00
CA PHE A 126 16.08 -4.45 -10.14
C PHE A 126 15.93 -5.13 -8.76
N LEU A 127 14.78 -4.98 -8.09
CA LEU A 127 14.50 -5.67 -6.82
C LEU A 127 14.69 -7.18 -6.96
N LYS A 128 14.10 -7.79 -8.00
CA LYS A 128 14.22 -9.22 -8.30
C LYS A 128 15.68 -9.64 -8.49
N SER A 129 16.49 -8.81 -9.14
CA SER A 129 17.90 -9.13 -9.42
C SER A 129 18.79 -9.17 -8.18
N VAL A 130 18.41 -8.50 -7.09
CA VAL A 130 19.19 -8.43 -5.85
C VAL A 130 18.59 -9.24 -4.70
N ALA A 131 17.36 -9.73 -4.86
CA ALA A 131 16.64 -10.49 -3.84
C ALA A 131 16.99 -11.99 -3.87
N LYS A 132 17.28 -12.54 -2.69
CA LYS A 132 17.37 -14.00 -2.41
C LYS A 132 16.09 -14.54 -1.77
N ARG A 133 15.23 -13.65 -1.28
CA ARG A 133 13.90 -13.92 -0.73
C ARG A 133 12.80 -13.50 -1.70
N THR A 134 11.54 -13.70 -1.34
CA THR A 134 10.40 -13.38 -2.23
C THR A 134 10.31 -11.87 -2.46
N PRO A 135 10.55 -11.35 -3.67
CA PRO A 135 10.39 -9.93 -3.92
C PRO A 135 8.90 -9.59 -4.01
N LYS A 136 8.45 -8.69 -3.14
CA LYS A 136 7.09 -8.18 -3.10
C LYS A 136 7.05 -6.82 -3.80
N PHE A 137 6.12 -6.66 -4.74
CA PHE A 137 5.86 -5.37 -5.40
C PHE A 137 4.58 -4.73 -4.84
N THR A 138 4.65 -3.45 -4.47
CA THR A 138 3.47 -2.66 -4.07
C THR A 138 3.04 -1.75 -5.23
N MET A 139 1.75 -1.67 -5.51
CA MET A 139 1.19 -0.70 -6.45
C MET A 139 -0.10 -0.11 -5.92
N PRO A 140 -0.41 1.15 -6.21
CA PRO A 140 -1.66 1.75 -5.79
C PRO A 140 -2.86 1.11 -6.49
N SER A 141 -3.99 1.02 -5.79
CA SER A 141 -5.26 0.65 -6.38
C SER A 141 -5.65 1.59 -7.53
N PRO A 142 -6.28 1.09 -8.61
CA PRO A 142 -6.88 1.93 -9.66
C PRO A 142 -7.80 3.01 -9.07
N ALA A 143 -8.47 2.71 -7.95
CA ALA A 143 -9.34 3.65 -7.25
C ALA A 143 -8.64 4.95 -6.83
N MET A 144 -7.31 4.93 -6.64
CA MET A 144 -6.57 6.11 -6.21
C MET A 144 -6.60 7.24 -7.24
N LEU A 145 -6.64 6.94 -8.54
CA LEU A 145 -6.75 7.98 -9.56
C LEU A 145 -8.12 8.67 -9.50
N HIS A 146 -9.19 7.89 -9.30
CA HIS A 146 -10.54 8.42 -9.17
C HIS A 146 -10.73 9.21 -7.86
N ALA A 147 -10.22 8.69 -6.75
CA ALA A 147 -10.41 9.23 -5.40
C ALA A 147 -9.46 10.37 -5.03
N ARG A 148 -8.28 10.47 -5.68
CA ARG A 148 -7.23 11.47 -5.37
C ARG A 148 -6.83 12.33 -6.56
N GLY A 149 -7.36 12.05 -7.75
CA GLY A 149 -7.16 12.88 -8.93
C GLY A 149 -8.20 13.99 -9.07
N ASP A 150 -7.96 14.88 -10.02
CA ASP A 150 -8.88 15.96 -10.37
C ASP A 150 -10.15 15.43 -11.02
N ARG A 151 -11.24 15.39 -10.24
CA ARG A 151 -12.56 14.93 -10.68
C ARG A 151 -13.07 15.72 -11.89
N ALA A 152 -12.71 17.00 -12.00
CA ALA A 152 -13.14 17.85 -13.11
C ALA A 152 -12.46 17.44 -14.43
N SER A 153 -11.13 17.28 -14.44
CA SER A 153 -10.39 16.78 -15.61
C SER A 153 -10.81 15.35 -15.99
N LEU A 154 -11.05 14.49 -15.00
CA LEU A 154 -11.54 13.13 -15.23
C LEU A 154 -12.88 13.16 -15.94
N ARG A 155 -13.89 13.87 -15.41
CA ARG A 155 -15.22 13.97 -16.03
C ARG A 155 -15.20 14.63 -17.41
N LYS A 156 -14.29 15.59 -17.62
CA LYS A 156 -14.13 16.24 -18.93
C LYS A 156 -13.59 15.27 -19.98
N THR A 157 -12.64 14.42 -19.61
CA THR A 157 -12.02 13.44 -20.53
C THR A 157 -12.87 12.19 -20.69
N TYR A 158 -13.54 11.77 -19.60
CA TYR A 158 -14.41 10.61 -19.51
C TYR A 158 -15.79 11.03 -18.99
N PRO A 159 -16.70 11.45 -19.88
CA PRO A 159 -18.09 11.71 -19.50
C PRO A 159 -18.81 10.45 -19.02
N ASP A 160 -18.43 9.30 -19.58
CA ASP A 160 -18.83 7.97 -19.11
C ASP A 160 -17.74 7.40 -18.21
N LEU A 161 -18.12 7.08 -16.97
CA LEU A 161 -17.20 6.56 -15.97
C LEU A 161 -16.82 5.10 -16.24
N ASP A 162 -17.67 4.33 -16.94
CA ASP A 162 -17.38 2.94 -17.30
C ASP A 162 -16.22 2.88 -18.31
N GLU A 163 -16.16 3.84 -19.24
CA GLU A 163 -15.03 3.97 -20.15
C GLU A 163 -13.71 4.31 -19.42
N PHE A 164 -13.78 5.13 -18.37
CA PHE A 164 -12.61 5.43 -17.53
C PHE A 164 -12.10 4.17 -16.83
N TRP A 165 -12.99 3.38 -16.22
CA TRP A 165 -12.60 2.15 -15.54
C TRP A 165 -12.08 1.10 -16.51
N ALA A 166 -12.69 0.97 -17.69
CA ALA A 166 -12.22 0.05 -18.72
C ALA A 166 -10.78 0.36 -19.15
N ASP A 167 -10.49 1.63 -19.49
CA ASP A 167 -9.15 2.06 -19.91
C ASP A 167 -8.11 1.93 -18.79
N LEU A 168 -8.46 2.37 -17.57
CA LEU A 168 -7.55 2.33 -16.43
C LEU A 168 -7.23 0.89 -16.03
N THR A 169 -8.24 0.04 -15.89
CA THR A 169 -8.02 -1.37 -15.49
C THR A 169 -7.30 -2.15 -16.59
N GLN A 170 -7.49 -1.82 -17.86
CA GLN A 170 -6.67 -2.36 -18.96
C GLN A 170 -5.18 -2.03 -18.77
N ALA A 171 -4.84 -0.76 -18.50
CA ALA A 171 -3.45 -0.36 -18.24
C ALA A 171 -2.84 -1.09 -17.03
N TYR A 172 -3.62 -1.30 -15.98
CA TYR A 172 -3.20 -2.09 -14.82
C TYR A 172 -2.96 -3.56 -15.15
N ARG A 173 -3.87 -4.21 -15.89
CA ARG A 173 -3.72 -5.60 -16.32
C ARG A 173 -2.43 -5.81 -17.10
N GLU A 174 -2.11 -4.87 -18.00
CA GLU A 174 -0.86 -4.91 -18.79
C GLU A 174 0.39 -4.74 -17.92
N GLU A 175 0.38 -3.84 -16.92
CA GLU A 175 1.49 -3.70 -15.98
C GLU A 175 1.67 -4.95 -15.11
N ILE A 176 0.57 -5.51 -14.61
CA ILE A 176 0.57 -6.74 -13.80
C ILE A 176 1.07 -7.94 -14.61
N ALA A 177 0.65 -8.06 -15.87
CA ALA A 177 1.15 -9.09 -16.78
C ALA A 177 2.67 -8.98 -16.97
N ASP A 178 3.20 -7.78 -17.21
CA ASP A 178 4.65 -7.58 -17.36
C ASP A 178 5.41 -7.87 -16.07
N LEU A 179 4.87 -7.49 -14.90
CA LEU A 179 5.44 -7.84 -13.60
C LEU A 179 5.48 -9.36 -13.41
N TYR A 180 4.39 -10.07 -13.75
CA TYR A 180 4.33 -11.52 -13.70
C TYR A 180 5.39 -12.16 -14.60
N GLN A 181 5.52 -11.70 -15.84
CA GLN A 181 6.54 -12.18 -16.80
C GLN A 181 7.97 -11.90 -16.32
N ALA A 182 8.19 -10.79 -15.60
CA ALA A 182 9.47 -10.50 -14.94
C ALA A 182 9.73 -11.35 -13.67
N GLY A 183 8.82 -12.24 -13.30
CA GLY A 183 8.97 -13.16 -12.16
C GLY A 183 8.39 -12.64 -10.84
N CYS A 184 7.47 -11.66 -10.88
CA CYS A 184 6.69 -11.27 -9.71
C CYS A 184 5.70 -12.38 -9.37
N ARG A 185 5.73 -12.83 -8.11
CA ARG A 185 4.80 -13.82 -7.55
C ARG A 185 4.15 -13.33 -6.26
N TYR A 186 4.46 -12.10 -5.85
CA TYR A 186 3.83 -11.47 -4.71
C TYR A 186 3.57 -9.99 -5.01
N LEU A 187 2.31 -9.68 -5.28
CA LEU A 187 1.80 -8.34 -5.55
C LEU A 187 0.94 -7.88 -4.39
N GLN A 188 1.07 -6.61 -4.03
CA GLN A 188 0.16 -5.93 -3.12
C GLN A 188 -0.43 -4.71 -3.80
N ILE A 189 -1.75 -4.62 -3.78
CA ILE A 189 -2.53 -3.45 -4.17
C ILE A 189 -2.74 -2.59 -2.93
N ASP A 190 -2.32 -1.33 -2.96
CA ASP A 190 -2.48 -0.40 -1.84
C ASP A 190 -3.70 0.50 -2.09
N ASP A 191 -4.74 0.34 -1.28
CA ASP A 191 -5.99 1.09 -1.38
C ASP A 191 -6.32 1.78 -0.06
N THR A 192 -6.32 3.11 -0.05
CA THR A 192 -6.62 3.87 1.17
C THR A 192 -8.11 4.19 1.34
N THR A 193 -8.93 4.02 0.31
CA THR A 193 -10.34 4.46 0.33
C THR A 193 -11.19 3.59 1.24
N ILE A 194 -10.96 2.27 1.21
CA ILE A 194 -11.68 1.26 1.99
C ILE A 194 -11.66 1.61 3.48
N ALA A 195 -10.47 1.76 4.08
CA ALA A 195 -10.37 2.09 5.50
C ALA A 195 -10.87 3.52 5.80
N MET A 196 -10.68 4.47 4.89
CA MET A 196 -11.05 5.87 5.13
C MET A 196 -12.55 6.11 5.14
N TRP A 197 -13.34 5.32 4.39
CA TRP A 197 -14.79 5.37 4.50
C TRP A 197 -15.35 4.82 5.81
N GLY A 198 -14.50 4.30 6.71
CA GLY A 198 -14.85 4.11 8.11
C GLY A 198 -15.12 5.44 8.86
N ASP A 199 -14.60 6.56 8.35
CA ASP A 199 -14.74 7.88 8.96
C ASP A 199 -15.94 8.64 8.37
N PRO A 200 -16.97 9.00 9.17
CA PRO A 200 -18.12 9.78 8.69
C PRO A 200 -17.73 11.12 8.06
N LYS A 201 -16.63 11.74 8.49
CA LYS A 201 -16.16 13.01 7.91
C LYS A 201 -15.63 12.82 6.50
N VAL A 202 -14.89 11.73 6.27
CA VAL A 202 -14.42 11.38 4.92
C VAL A 202 -15.62 11.05 4.04
N GLN A 203 -16.58 10.26 4.52
CA GLN A 203 -17.79 9.98 3.76
C GLN A 203 -18.49 11.26 3.30
N GLU A 204 -18.60 12.27 4.19
CA GLU A 204 -19.21 13.55 3.86
C GLU A 204 -18.41 14.35 2.82
N GLN A 205 -17.07 14.32 2.87
CA GLN A 205 -16.23 14.93 1.85
C GLN A 205 -16.46 14.31 0.47
N PHE A 206 -16.55 12.98 0.39
CA PHE A 206 -16.87 12.28 -0.86
C PHE A 206 -18.29 12.63 -1.35
N ARG A 207 -19.29 12.69 -0.46
CA ARG A 207 -20.66 13.12 -0.85
C ARG A 207 -20.70 14.51 -1.49
N LYS A 208 -19.89 15.45 -1.00
CA LYS A 208 -19.76 16.79 -1.62
C LYS A 208 -19.19 16.77 -3.03
N LEU A 209 -18.43 15.73 -3.39
CA LEU A 209 -17.92 15.50 -4.75
C LEU A 209 -18.94 14.78 -5.65
N GLY A 210 -20.10 14.39 -5.11
CA GLY A 210 -21.15 13.63 -5.81
C GLY A 210 -20.99 12.11 -5.71
N ASP A 211 -20.11 11.65 -4.83
CA ASP A 211 -19.84 10.23 -4.59
C ASP A 211 -20.84 9.66 -3.55
N ASP A 212 -21.17 8.37 -3.66
CA ASP A 212 -21.93 7.61 -2.67
C ASP A 212 -21.01 6.53 -2.10
N PRO A 213 -20.52 6.68 -0.84
CA PRO A 213 -19.61 5.72 -0.23
C PRO A 213 -20.05 4.25 -0.29
N LYS A 214 -21.36 3.96 -0.29
CA LYS A 214 -21.85 2.58 -0.41
C LYS A 214 -21.69 2.04 -1.83
N ARG A 215 -22.15 2.82 -2.82
CA ARG A 215 -22.05 2.45 -4.24
C ARG A 215 -20.59 2.41 -4.68
N ASP A 216 -19.83 3.41 -4.29
CA ASP A 216 -18.47 3.60 -4.78
C ASP A 216 -17.50 2.59 -4.15
N ALA A 217 -17.83 2.04 -2.96
CA ALA A 217 -17.08 0.92 -2.40
C ALA A 217 -17.16 -0.36 -3.24
N ALA A 218 -18.34 -0.65 -3.81
CA ALA A 218 -18.46 -1.76 -4.75
C ALA A 218 -17.70 -1.44 -6.04
N MET A 219 -17.88 -0.24 -6.61
CA MET A 219 -17.18 0.19 -7.82
C MET A 219 -15.65 0.11 -7.69
N TYR A 220 -15.07 0.51 -6.56
CA TYR A 220 -13.62 0.39 -6.34
C TYR A 220 -13.16 -1.06 -6.17
N ALA A 221 -13.97 -1.91 -5.51
CA ALA A 221 -13.69 -3.34 -5.45
C ALA A 221 -13.73 -3.98 -6.86
N ASP A 222 -14.72 -3.64 -7.67
CA ASP A 222 -14.86 -4.10 -9.06
C ASP A 222 -13.68 -3.64 -9.91
N ALA A 223 -13.20 -2.40 -9.73
CA ALA A 223 -12.02 -1.90 -10.42
C ALA A 223 -10.74 -2.67 -10.04
N VAL A 224 -10.56 -3.02 -8.76
CA VAL A 224 -9.44 -3.88 -8.33
C VAL A 224 -9.58 -5.28 -8.94
N ASN A 225 -10.76 -5.89 -8.88
CA ASN A 225 -11.00 -7.21 -9.48
C ASN A 225 -10.71 -7.20 -10.98
N ALA A 226 -11.19 -6.19 -11.71
CA ALA A 226 -10.94 -6.03 -13.13
C ALA A 226 -9.44 -5.87 -13.44
N ALA A 227 -8.68 -5.16 -12.59
CA ALA A 227 -7.23 -5.02 -12.73
C ALA A 227 -6.48 -6.35 -12.53
N ILE A 228 -6.99 -7.26 -11.69
CA ILE A 228 -6.29 -8.52 -11.33
C ILE A 228 -6.89 -9.77 -11.99
N ARG A 229 -7.93 -9.65 -12.81
CA ARG A 229 -8.72 -10.80 -13.29
C ARG A 229 -7.96 -11.87 -14.09
N ASP A 230 -6.81 -11.52 -14.67
CA ASP A 230 -5.96 -12.45 -15.43
C ASP A 230 -4.66 -12.82 -14.71
N VAL A 231 -4.57 -12.51 -13.41
CA VAL A 231 -3.41 -12.92 -12.61
C VAL A 231 -3.35 -14.45 -12.54
N PRO A 232 -2.22 -15.07 -12.91
CA PRO A 232 -2.07 -16.52 -12.82
C PRO A 232 -2.09 -17.03 -11.37
N GLU A 233 -2.58 -18.26 -11.16
CA GLU A 233 -2.78 -18.86 -9.83
C GLU A 233 -1.52 -18.93 -8.95
N ASP A 234 -0.33 -18.94 -9.54
CA ASP A 234 0.93 -18.98 -8.80
C ASP A 234 1.43 -17.61 -8.31
N MET A 235 0.71 -16.52 -8.63
CA MET A 235 0.99 -15.17 -8.15
C MET A 235 -0.01 -14.76 -7.08
N THR A 236 0.48 -14.59 -5.85
CA THR A 236 -0.35 -14.09 -4.75
C THR A 236 -0.61 -12.59 -4.90
N VAL A 237 -1.88 -12.20 -4.80
CA VAL A 237 -2.33 -10.80 -4.76
C VAL A 237 -2.92 -10.49 -3.39
N ALA A 238 -2.31 -9.55 -2.69
CA ALA A 238 -2.86 -8.98 -1.46
C ALA A 238 -3.42 -7.57 -1.72
N ILE A 239 -4.33 -7.13 -0.86
CA ILE A 239 -4.69 -5.71 -0.75
C ILE A 239 -4.30 -5.17 0.62
N HIS A 240 -3.67 -4.00 0.67
CA HIS A 240 -3.46 -3.25 1.88
C HIS A 240 -4.41 -2.07 1.95
N THR A 241 -5.06 -1.92 3.10
CA THR A 241 -5.87 -0.74 3.40
C THR A 241 -5.53 -0.17 4.77
N CYS A 242 -5.37 1.16 4.82
CA CYS A 242 -5.06 1.91 6.03
C CYS A 242 -5.74 3.29 6.04
N ARG A 243 -5.75 3.92 7.21
CA ARG A 243 -6.40 5.21 7.47
C ARG A 243 -5.47 6.39 7.21
N GLY A 244 -4.52 6.20 6.31
CA GLY A 244 -3.48 7.16 5.97
C GLY A 244 -2.28 7.11 6.92
N ASN A 245 -1.12 7.39 6.32
CA ASN A 245 0.16 7.42 7.00
C ASN A 245 1.01 8.53 6.38
N PHE A 246 1.29 9.58 7.15
CA PHE A 246 2.11 10.69 6.68
C PHE A 246 2.78 11.36 7.88
N LYS A 247 4.12 11.33 7.95
CA LYS A 247 4.89 11.94 9.06
C LYS A 247 4.36 11.53 10.45
N SER A 248 4.04 10.24 10.61
CA SER A 248 3.41 9.66 11.82
C SER A 248 1.98 10.14 12.14
N THR A 249 1.28 10.81 11.20
CA THR A 249 -0.14 11.17 11.32
C THR A 249 -1.03 10.24 10.50
N TRP A 250 -2.34 10.47 10.57
CA TRP A 250 -3.38 9.76 9.83
C TRP A 250 -4.34 10.76 9.16
N LEU A 251 -5.11 10.27 8.19
CA LEU A 251 -6.12 11.05 7.46
C LEU A 251 -7.55 10.74 7.92
N ALA A 252 -7.80 9.54 8.46
CA ALA A 252 -9.13 9.08 8.86
C ALA A 252 -9.08 8.33 10.20
N SER A 253 -10.22 8.17 10.87
CA SER A 253 -10.37 7.38 12.10
C SER A 253 -11.64 6.51 12.06
N GLY A 254 -11.75 5.53 12.94
CA GLY A 254 -12.95 4.68 13.07
C GLY A 254 -12.74 3.25 12.55
N ALA A 255 -13.59 2.34 13.01
CA ALA A 255 -13.60 0.95 12.56
C ALA A 255 -13.85 0.86 11.05
N TYR A 256 -13.53 -0.28 10.44
CA TYR A 256 -14.06 -0.57 9.11
C TYR A 256 -15.59 -0.60 9.22
N ALA A 257 -16.25 0.40 8.62
CA ALA A 257 -17.70 0.50 8.69
C ALA A 257 -18.33 -0.77 8.12
N ASP A 258 -19.38 -1.30 8.76
CA ASP A 258 -19.95 -2.59 8.39
C ASP A 258 -20.32 -2.70 6.91
N PHE A 259 -20.90 -1.64 6.32
CA PHE A 259 -21.23 -1.62 4.90
C PHE A 259 -19.99 -1.68 3.98
N VAL A 260 -18.87 -1.11 4.43
CA VAL A 260 -17.61 -1.17 3.68
C VAL A 260 -16.99 -2.55 3.85
N ALA A 261 -16.89 -3.04 5.08
CA ALA A 261 -16.31 -4.35 5.36
C ALA A 261 -17.08 -5.48 4.68
N GLU A 262 -18.41 -5.46 4.74
CA GLU A 262 -19.26 -6.43 4.06
C GLU A 262 -19.01 -6.41 2.56
N ARG A 263 -19.13 -5.24 1.91
CA ARG A 263 -19.00 -5.14 0.44
C ARG A 263 -17.59 -5.42 -0.05
N VAL A 264 -16.59 -4.87 0.62
CA VAL A 264 -15.20 -4.95 0.18
C VAL A 264 -14.59 -6.31 0.50
N PHE A 265 -14.80 -6.85 1.70
CA PHE A 265 -14.20 -8.14 2.05
C PHE A 265 -14.85 -9.31 1.31
N THR A 266 -16.16 -9.24 1.04
CA THR A 266 -16.85 -10.28 0.27
C THR A 266 -16.68 -10.11 -1.25
N GLY A 267 -16.54 -8.87 -1.73
CA GLY A 267 -16.44 -8.57 -3.16
C GLY A 267 -15.03 -8.66 -3.73
N LEU A 268 -13.97 -8.41 -2.95
CA LEU A 268 -12.60 -8.46 -3.47
C LEU A 268 -12.10 -9.88 -3.69
N GLU A 269 -11.59 -10.12 -4.90
CA GLU A 269 -11.06 -11.41 -5.36
C GLU A 269 -9.57 -11.61 -5.03
N VAL A 270 -9.03 -10.82 -4.10
CA VAL A 270 -7.63 -10.94 -3.61
C VAL A 270 -7.43 -12.13 -2.67
N ASP A 271 -6.21 -12.65 -2.58
CA ASP A 271 -5.86 -13.77 -1.69
C ASP A 271 -5.78 -13.36 -0.22
N ALA A 272 -5.42 -12.09 0.03
CA ALA A 272 -5.16 -11.62 1.38
C ALA A 272 -5.46 -10.14 1.62
N PHE A 273 -5.76 -9.81 2.88
CA PHE A 273 -5.98 -8.45 3.36
C PHE A 273 -4.92 -8.03 4.37
N PHE A 274 -4.28 -6.88 4.18
CA PHE A 274 -3.42 -6.22 5.16
C PHE A 274 -4.20 -5.08 5.81
N LEU A 275 -4.58 -5.26 7.08
CA LEU A 275 -5.52 -4.38 7.76
C LEU A 275 -4.87 -3.68 8.95
N GLU A 276 -4.96 -2.34 8.98
CA GLU A 276 -4.51 -1.53 10.12
C GLU A 276 -5.41 -1.76 11.36
N TYR A 277 -4.76 -2.12 12.47
CA TYR A 277 -5.39 -2.29 13.78
C TYR A 277 -4.49 -1.83 14.95
N ASP A 278 -3.35 -1.18 14.76
CA ASP A 278 -2.36 -0.89 15.84
C ASP A 278 -2.93 -0.20 17.09
N THR A 279 -3.96 0.64 16.93
CA THR A 279 -4.55 1.48 17.99
C THR A 279 -6.05 1.23 18.15
N GLU A 280 -6.61 1.56 19.32
CA GLU A 280 -8.08 1.50 19.56
C GLU A 280 -8.86 2.37 18.56
N ARG A 281 -8.24 3.46 18.08
CA ARG A 281 -8.77 4.34 17.04
C ARG A 281 -9.11 3.61 15.73
N ALA A 282 -8.42 2.51 15.44
CA ALA A 282 -8.67 1.68 14.26
C ALA A 282 -9.89 0.75 14.42
N GLY A 283 -10.53 0.74 15.58
CA GLY A 283 -11.69 -0.11 15.88
C GLY A 283 -11.32 -1.54 16.25
N GLY A 284 -12.35 -2.36 16.50
CA GLY A 284 -12.21 -3.77 16.86
C GLY A 284 -12.17 -4.71 15.65
N PHE A 285 -12.12 -6.02 15.95
CA PHE A 285 -12.00 -7.09 14.97
C PHE A 285 -13.35 -7.60 14.44
N GLU A 286 -14.47 -7.06 14.91
CA GLU A 286 -15.82 -7.46 14.50
C GLU A 286 -16.03 -7.43 12.97
N PRO A 287 -15.45 -6.49 12.19
CA PRO A 287 -15.57 -6.51 10.73
C PRO A 287 -14.94 -7.74 10.05
N LEU A 288 -14.02 -8.45 10.72
CA LEU A 288 -13.41 -9.66 10.18
C LEU A 288 -14.42 -10.80 9.96
N ARG A 289 -15.61 -10.73 10.56
CA ARG A 289 -16.70 -11.68 10.32
C ARG A 289 -17.15 -11.74 8.85
N TYR A 290 -16.88 -10.68 8.08
CA TYR A 290 -17.19 -10.61 6.65
C TYR A 290 -16.09 -11.19 5.75
N VAL A 291 -14.91 -11.51 6.29
CA VAL A 291 -13.82 -12.09 5.49
C VAL A 291 -14.22 -13.50 5.02
N PRO A 292 -14.24 -13.76 3.70
CA PRO A 292 -14.53 -15.10 3.18
C PRO A 292 -13.59 -16.15 3.74
N LYS A 293 -14.13 -17.36 3.96
CA LYS A 293 -13.33 -18.51 4.40
C LYS A 293 -12.19 -18.78 3.42
N GLY A 294 -11.02 -19.13 3.94
CA GLY A 294 -9.83 -19.45 3.15
C GLY A 294 -8.94 -18.26 2.79
N LYS A 295 -9.45 -17.01 2.85
CA LYS A 295 -8.62 -15.82 2.65
C LYS A 295 -7.69 -15.58 3.85
N THR A 296 -6.50 -15.05 3.58
CA THR A 296 -5.51 -14.73 4.62
C THR A 296 -5.71 -13.29 5.13
N VAL A 297 -5.61 -13.07 6.43
CA VAL A 297 -5.63 -11.72 7.03
C VAL A 297 -4.31 -11.45 7.72
N VAL A 298 -3.62 -10.42 7.27
CA VAL A 298 -2.42 -9.89 7.92
C VAL A 298 -2.83 -8.76 8.85
N LEU A 299 -2.66 -9.01 10.15
CA LEU A 299 -3.03 -8.10 11.22
C LEU A 299 -1.92 -7.06 11.39
N GLY A 300 -2.23 -5.82 11.02
CA GLY A 300 -1.36 -4.67 11.21
C GLY A 300 -1.39 -4.16 12.66
N LEU A 301 -0.77 -4.90 13.58
CA LEU A 301 -0.82 -4.63 15.04
C LEU A 301 0.38 -3.84 15.57
N VAL A 302 1.51 -3.88 14.86
CA VAL A 302 2.73 -3.15 15.26
C VAL A 302 2.68 -1.75 14.66
N SER A 303 2.81 -0.71 15.47
CA SER A 303 2.71 0.65 14.98
C SER A 303 3.94 1.01 14.15
N SER A 304 3.72 1.59 12.97
CA SER A 304 4.78 2.09 12.08
C SER A 304 5.05 3.59 12.27
N LYS A 305 4.48 4.21 13.31
CA LYS A 305 4.43 5.67 13.49
C LYS A 305 5.16 6.16 14.74
N VAL A 306 5.36 5.30 15.75
CA VAL A 306 5.92 5.66 17.06
C VAL A 306 7.05 4.71 17.45
N PRO A 307 8.15 5.18 18.07
CA PRO A 307 9.37 4.37 18.26
C PRO A 307 9.22 3.27 19.31
N GLU A 308 8.25 3.40 20.21
CA GLU A 308 7.99 2.45 21.27
C GLU A 308 7.62 1.07 20.68
N LEU A 309 8.21 0.02 21.25
CA LEU A 309 7.87 -1.35 20.91
C LEU A 309 6.63 -1.78 21.68
N GLU A 310 5.70 -2.41 20.97
CA GLU A 310 4.53 -3.04 21.55
C GLU A 310 4.94 -4.23 22.43
N LYS A 311 4.20 -4.47 23.51
CA LYS A 311 4.45 -5.63 24.37
C LYS A 311 4.04 -6.91 23.63
N LYS A 312 4.92 -7.91 23.63
CA LYS A 312 4.68 -9.21 22.98
C LYS A 312 3.39 -9.88 23.43
N ASP A 313 3.10 -9.85 24.73
CA ASP A 313 1.89 -10.47 25.28
C ASP A 313 0.62 -9.73 24.87
N ASP A 314 0.69 -8.41 24.71
CA ASP A 314 -0.43 -7.63 24.20
C ASP A 314 -0.72 -8.01 22.74
N LEU A 315 0.33 -8.14 21.91
CA LEU A 315 0.20 -8.59 20.53
C LEU A 315 -0.41 -10.00 20.43
N ARG A 316 0.02 -10.95 21.27
CA ARG A 316 -0.56 -12.30 21.33
C ARG A 316 -2.04 -12.28 21.69
N ARG A 317 -2.43 -11.57 22.75
CA ARG A 317 -3.85 -11.44 23.15
C ARG A 317 -4.70 -10.85 22.02
N ARG A 318 -4.15 -9.90 21.25
CA ARG A 318 -4.84 -9.31 20.10
C ARG A 318 -4.97 -10.28 18.93
N ILE A 319 -3.96 -11.10 18.67
CA ILE A 319 -4.06 -12.20 17.69
C ILE A 319 -5.13 -13.21 18.12
N ASP A 320 -5.18 -13.59 19.39
CA ASP A 320 -6.22 -14.50 19.92
C ASP A 320 -7.63 -13.89 19.80
N ALA A 321 -7.75 -12.57 20.00
CA ALA A 321 -9.01 -11.87 19.81
C ALA A 321 -9.47 -11.88 18.33
N ALA A 322 -8.55 -11.68 17.39
CA ALA A 322 -8.85 -11.80 15.96
C ALA A 322 -9.16 -13.25 15.54
N ALA A 323 -8.53 -14.24 16.20
CA ALA A 323 -8.74 -15.66 15.95
C ALA A 323 -10.17 -16.14 16.25
N LYS A 324 -10.97 -15.33 16.97
CA LYS A 324 -12.41 -15.57 17.17
C LYS A 324 -13.24 -15.37 15.90
N PHE A 325 -12.72 -14.63 14.91
CA PHE A 325 -13.41 -14.30 13.66
C PHE A 325 -12.80 -15.02 12.46
N VAL A 326 -11.47 -15.13 12.41
CA VAL A 326 -10.73 -15.77 11.31
C VAL A 326 -9.83 -16.85 11.90
N PRO A 327 -9.83 -18.10 11.37
CA PRO A 327 -8.99 -19.17 11.90
C PRO A 327 -7.52 -18.77 12.01
N LEU A 328 -6.84 -19.18 13.09
CA LEU A 328 -5.47 -18.77 13.40
C LEU A 328 -4.48 -19.14 12.28
N GLU A 329 -4.72 -20.23 11.56
CA GLU A 329 -3.95 -20.66 10.39
C GLU A 329 -4.08 -19.72 9.18
N ASN A 330 -5.09 -18.86 9.15
CA ASN A 330 -5.30 -17.82 8.13
C ASN A 330 -4.87 -16.43 8.60
N LEU A 331 -4.30 -16.30 9.80
CA LEU A 331 -3.79 -15.03 10.34
C LEU A 331 -2.27 -14.89 10.18
N CYS A 332 -1.82 -13.68 9.87
CA CYS A 332 -0.41 -13.28 9.88
C CYS A 332 -0.24 -11.95 10.64
N LEU A 333 1.00 -11.54 10.89
CA LEU A 333 1.32 -10.30 11.61
C LEU A 333 2.19 -9.39 10.75
N SER A 334 1.90 -8.09 10.79
CA SER A 334 2.73 -7.04 10.19
C SER A 334 2.70 -5.76 11.02
N PRO A 335 3.53 -4.76 10.65
CA PRO A 335 3.23 -3.39 10.99
C PRO A 335 1.90 -2.92 10.38
N GLN A 336 1.29 -1.88 10.96
CA GLN A 336 -0.02 -1.34 10.57
C GLN A 336 -0.05 -0.75 9.15
N CYS A 337 1.11 -0.29 8.67
CA CYS A 337 1.36 0.37 7.40
C CYS A 337 2.85 0.24 7.09
N GLY A 338 3.31 0.76 5.96
CA GLY A 338 4.74 0.91 5.69
C GLY A 338 5.37 2.00 6.57
N PHE A 339 6.69 2.00 6.70
CA PHE A 339 7.39 3.00 7.52
C PHE A 339 7.57 4.35 6.81
N SER A 340 7.25 4.44 5.52
CA SER A 340 7.45 5.67 4.74
C SER A 340 6.51 5.79 3.53
N SER A 341 5.26 6.20 3.76
CA SER A 341 4.30 6.41 2.66
C SER A 341 4.62 7.60 1.75
N THR A 342 5.52 8.50 2.15
CA THR A 342 6.03 9.57 1.27
C THR A 342 7.53 9.68 1.43
N HIS A 343 8.18 10.45 0.56
CA HIS A 343 9.62 10.68 0.63
C HIS A 343 10.10 11.21 1.98
N HIS A 344 9.25 11.80 2.82
CA HIS A 344 9.59 12.29 4.15
C HIS A 344 9.86 11.19 5.19
N GLY A 345 9.14 10.07 5.11
CA GLY A 345 9.14 9.06 6.19
C GLY A 345 8.32 9.41 7.43
N ASN A 346 8.17 8.41 8.30
CA ASN A 346 7.62 8.58 9.64
C ASN A 346 8.70 9.06 10.62
N LYS A 347 8.27 9.62 11.75
CA LYS A 347 9.16 10.17 12.80
C LYS A 347 9.75 9.05 13.65
N LEU A 348 10.60 8.26 13.02
CA LEU A 348 11.24 7.05 13.53
C LEU A 348 12.69 7.02 13.03
N THR A 349 13.56 6.37 13.79
CA THR A 349 14.91 6.04 13.30
C THR A 349 14.89 4.74 12.50
N ALA A 350 15.93 4.53 11.68
CA ALA A 350 16.13 3.26 10.99
C ALA A 350 16.22 2.08 11.98
N ASP A 351 16.84 2.29 13.15
CA ASP A 351 16.94 1.27 14.18
C ASP A 351 15.57 0.93 14.79
N ASP A 352 14.68 1.90 14.99
CA ASP A 352 13.30 1.65 15.42
C ASP A 352 12.56 0.76 14.42
N GLN A 353 12.69 1.05 13.13
CA GLN A 353 12.10 0.25 12.05
C GLN A 353 12.59 -1.21 12.12
N TRP A 354 13.90 -1.43 12.23
CA TRP A 354 14.44 -2.79 12.25
C TRP A 354 14.07 -3.54 13.53
N ARG A 355 14.02 -2.86 14.68
CA ARG A 355 13.53 -3.45 15.93
C ARG A 355 12.06 -3.84 15.84
N LYS A 356 11.23 -3.05 15.16
CA LYS A 356 9.82 -3.38 14.93
C LYS A 356 9.62 -4.56 13.98
N LEU A 357 10.41 -4.66 12.91
CA LEU A 357 10.40 -5.86 12.06
C LEU A 357 10.90 -7.10 12.82
N GLY A 358 11.91 -6.95 13.68
CA GLY A 358 12.34 -7.99 14.61
C GLY A 358 11.24 -8.43 15.57
N LEU A 359 10.48 -7.49 16.14
CA LEU A 359 9.33 -7.79 16.99
C LEU A 359 8.26 -8.60 16.26
N VAL A 360 7.94 -8.23 15.02
CA VAL A 360 7.00 -8.99 14.17
C VAL A 360 7.48 -10.43 14.00
N LEU A 361 8.75 -10.63 13.64
CA LEU A 361 9.34 -11.96 13.48
C LEU A 361 9.29 -12.78 14.77
N GLU A 362 9.68 -12.20 15.90
CA GLU A 362 9.70 -12.87 17.20
C GLU A 362 8.30 -13.28 17.67
N VAL A 363 7.32 -12.38 17.54
CA VAL A 363 5.93 -12.67 17.92
C VAL A 363 5.35 -13.73 16.99
N SER A 364 5.55 -13.59 15.67
CA SER A 364 5.06 -14.58 14.71
C SER A 364 5.64 -15.97 14.97
N LYS A 365 6.94 -16.07 15.26
CA LYS A 365 7.56 -17.33 15.64
C LYS A 365 6.93 -17.93 16.90
N SER A 366 6.62 -17.10 17.89
CA SER A 366 6.02 -17.57 19.14
C SER A 366 4.57 -18.04 19.00
N VAL A 367 3.82 -17.50 18.03
CA VAL A 367 2.41 -17.84 17.80
C VAL A 367 2.27 -19.03 16.86
N TRP A 368 3.03 -19.06 15.75
CA TRP A 368 2.83 -20.05 14.70
C TRP A 368 3.87 -21.17 14.66
N GLY A 369 5.01 -21.03 15.33
CA GLY A 369 6.18 -21.92 15.20
C GLY A 369 7.16 -21.42 14.13
#